data_AF-A0A2V9HPG8-F1
#
_entry.id   AF-A0A2V9HPG8-F1
#
_cell.length_a   1.000
_cell.length_b   1.000
_cell.length_c   1.000
_cell.angle_alpha   90.00
_cell.angle_beta   90.00
_cell.angle_gamma   90.00
#
_symmetry.space_group_name_H-M   'P 1'
#
loop_
_entity.id
_entity.type
_entity.pdbx_description
1 polymer ?
#
loop_
_entity_poly.entity_id
_entity_poly.type
_entity_poly.pdbx_seq_one_letter_code
_entity_poly.pdbx_strand_id
1 'polypeptide(L)' 'MATTLFRPVGLHELALIWDKGMRGFPQRLPHQPIFYPVANTTYARQIARDWNSPDEESGFAGFVTAFEV' A
#
# COMPACT_ATOMS: atom_id res chain seq x y z
N MET A 1 11.39 10.27 -18.48
CA MET A 1 10.07 9.62 -18.36
C MET A 1 10.02 9.06 -16.95
N ALA A 2 8.98 9.33 -16.18
CA ALA A 2 8.84 8.78 -14.84
C ALA A 2 8.26 7.35 -14.92
N THR A 3 8.69 6.47 -14.02
CA THR A 3 8.12 5.11 -13.93
C THR A 3 7.03 5.12 -12.88
N THR A 4 5.81 4.69 -13.23
CA THR A 4 4.75 4.52 -12.23
C THR A 4 4.91 3.18 -11.51
N LEU A 5 4.99 3.23 -10.19
CA LEU A 5 4.96 2.08 -9.30
C LEU A 5 3.69 2.09 -8.46
N PHE A 6 3.30 0.91 -7.99
CA PHE A 6 2.11 0.69 -7.20
C PHE A 6 2.47 0.09 -5.84
N ARG A 7 1.80 0.54 -4.78
CA ARG A 7 1.94 -0.09 -3.46
C ARG A 7 0.56 -0.43 -2.90
N PRO A 8 0.25 -1.72 -2.68
CA PRO A 8 -0.93 -2.13 -1.94
C PRO A 8 -0.77 -1.75 -0.46
N VAL A 9 -1.85 -1.24 0.13
CA VAL A 9 -1.89 -0.77 1.52
C VAL A 9 -3.23 -1.12 2.16
N GLY A 10 -3.25 -1.26 3.48
CA GLY A 10 -4.48 -1.33 4.27
C GLY A 10 -5.09 0.05 4.54
N LEU A 11 -6.29 0.08 5.11
CA LEU A 11 -6.97 1.31 5.55
C LEU A 11 -6.14 2.13 6.53
N HIS A 12 -5.56 1.49 7.55
CA HIS A 12 -4.77 2.19 8.56
C HIS A 12 -3.50 2.83 7.97
N GLU A 13 -2.81 2.12 7.07
CA GLU A 13 -1.66 2.69 6.38
C GLU A 13 -2.07 3.82 5.42
N LEU A 14 -3.20 3.67 4.72
CA LEU A 14 -3.74 4.73 3.87
C LEU A 14 -4.05 6.01 4.66
N ALA A 15 -4.61 5.89 5.87
CA ALA A 15 -4.85 7.04 6.75
C ALA A 15 -3.54 7.77 7.11
N LEU A 16 -2.47 7.03 7.42
CA LEU A 16 -1.15 7.63 7.71
C LEU A 16 -0.53 8.33 6.48
N ILE A 17 -0.77 7.80 5.27
CA ILE A 17 -0.34 8.44 4.02
C ILE A 17 -1.14 9.73 3.79
N TRP A 18 -2.44 9.70 4.07
CA TRP A 18 -3.33 10.86 3.97
C TRP A 18 -2.91 11.98 4.91
N ASP A 19 -2.59 11.67 6.17
CA ASP A 19 -2.12 12.64 7.17
C ASP A 19 -0.77 13.27 6.78
N LYS A 20 0.03 12.56 5.97
CA LYS A 20 1.26 13.08 5.34
C LYS A 20 0.99 13.89 4.06
N GLY A 21 -0.27 14.18 3.75
CA GLY A 21 -0.69 14.91 2.56
C GLY A 21 -0.45 14.17 1.25
N MET A 22 -0.47 12.82 1.28
CA MET A 22 -0.18 11.95 0.14
C MET A 22 1.25 12.07 -0.42
N ARG A 23 2.22 12.52 0.39
CA ARG A 23 3.61 12.77 -0.06
C ARG A 23 4.63 11.75 0.47
N GLY A 24 4.18 10.73 1.18
CA GLY A 24 5.09 9.71 1.69
C GLY A 24 4.39 8.59 2.42
N PHE A 25 5.09 7.47 2.50
CA PHE A 25 4.65 6.29 3.24
C PHE A 25 5.15 6.36 4.69
N PRO A 26 4.40 5.80 5.66
CA PRO A 26 4.88 5.67 7.03
C PRO A 26 6.08 4.72 7.12
N GLN A 27 6.78 4.77 8.24
CA GLN A 27 7.80 3.77 8.54
C GLN A 27 7.15 2.39 8.74
N ARG A 28 7.79 1.36 8.21
CA ARG A 28 7.38 -0.04 8.38
C ARG A 28 7.46 -0.42 9.86
N LEU A 29 6.46 -1.14 10.36
CA LEU A 29 6.52 -1.74 11.70
C LEU A 29 7.50 -2.93 11.70
N PRO A 30 8.24 -3.19 12.79
CA PRO A 30 9.25 -4.24 12.82
C PRO A 30 8.75 -5.61 12.36
N HIS A 31 7.51 -5.97 12.71
CA HIS A 31 6.88 -7.25 12.42
C HIS A 31 6.30 -7.35 10.99
N GLN A 32 6.10 -6.23 10.29
CA GLN A 32 5.50 -6.25 8.95
C GLN A 32 6.45 -6.92 7.93
N PRO A 33 5.96 -7.79 7.05
CA PRO A 33 6.76 -8.32 5.94
C PRO A 33 7.38 -7.20 5.10
N ILE A 34 8.56 -7.45 4.52
CA ILE A 34 9.15 -6.50 3.58
C ILE A 34 8.39 -6.61 2.25
N PHE A 35 7.69 -5.54 1.90
CA PHE A 35 6.96 -5.45 0.64
C PHE A 35 7.55 -4.34 -0.24
N TYR A 36 7.90 -4.69 -1.47
CA TYR A 36 8.37 -3.72 -2.46
C TYR A 36 7.18 -3.16 -3.25
N PRO A 37 7.25 -1.89 -3.69
CA PRO A 37 6.37 -1.40 -4.73
C PRO A 37 6.46 -2.29 -5.97
N VAL A 38 5.32 -2.54 -6.61
CA VAL A 38 5.20 -3.40 -7.79
C VAL A 38 4.97 -2.57 -9.04
N ALA A 39 5.45 -3.03 -10.18
CA ALA A 39 5.24 -2.37 -11.48
C ALA A 39 3.90 -2.73 -12.15
N ASN A 40 3.13 -3.66 -11.56
CA ASN A 40 1.91 -4.21 -12.17
C ASN A 40 0.67 -3.90 -11.29
N THR A 41 -0.25 -3.10 -11.81
CA THR A 41 -1.48 -2.71 -11.11
C THR A 41 -2.40 -3.89 -10.79
N THR A 42 -2.51 -4.87 -11.70
CA THR A 42 -3.34 -6.07 -11.49
C THR A 42 -2.80 -6.89 -10.32
N TYR A 43 -1.47 -7.03 -10.24
CA TYR A 43 -0.83 -7.72 -9.13
C TYR A 43 -0.98 -6.93 -7.81
N ALA A 44 -0.84 -5.60 -7.84
CA ALA A 44 -1.09 -4.76 -6.67
C ALA A 44 -2.53 -4.92 -6.14
N ARG A 45 -3.52 -4.96 -7.05
CA ARG A 45 -4.93 -5.18 -6.69
C ARG A 45 -5.17 -6.56 -6.10
N GLN A 46 -4.49 -7.58 -6.62
CA GLN A 46 -4.55 -8.93 -6.06
C GLN A 46 -4.07 -8.95 -4.61
N ILE A 47 -2.92 -8.33 -4.31
CA ILE A 47 -2.39 -8.26 -2.94
C ILE A 47 -3.34 -7.49 -2.02
N ALA A 48 -3.82 -6.32 -2.44
CA ALA A 48 -4.76 -5.52 -1.66
C ALA A 48 -6.05 -6.31 -1.34
N ARG A 49 -6.60 -7.04 -2.31
CA ARG A 49 -7.79 -7.86 -2.13
C ARG A 49 -7.53 -9.08 -1.26
N ASP A 50 -6.50 -9.85 -1.56
CA ASP A 50 -6.30 -11.18 -0.98
C ASP A 50 -5.62 -11.11 0.40
N TRP A 51 -4.83 -10.06 0.67
CA TRP A 51 -4.01 -9.95 1.88
C TRP A 51 -4.46 -8.80 2.79
N ASN A 52 -4.65 -7.59 2.28
CA ASN A 52 -5.05 -6.44 3.13
C ASN A 52 -6.53 -6.46 3.52
N SER A 53 -7.42 -6.90 2.62
CA SER A 53 -8.87 -6.87 2.90
C SER A 53 -9.33 -7.86 3.98
N PRO A 54 -8.78 -9.08 4.12
CA PRO A 54 -9.15 -9.97 5.23
C PRO A 54 -8.40 -9.70 6.54
N ASP A 55 -7.39 -8.82 6.53
CA ASP A 55 -6.52 -8.56 7.68
C ASP A 55 -7.07 -7.45 8.60
N GLU A 56 -7.18 -7.77 9.88
CA GLU A 56 -7.68 -6.84 10.91
C GLU A 56 -6.70 -5.67 11.13
N GLU A 57 -5.39 -5.94 11.13
CA GLU A 57 -4.35 -4.92 11.27
C GLU A 57 -4.36 -3.94 10.10
N SER A 58 -4.84 -4.38 8.93
CA SER A 58 -5.08 -3.55 7.74
C SER A 58 -6.42 -2.81 7.76
N GLY A 59 -7.31 -3.08 8.72
CA GLY A 59 -8.62 -2.44 8.83
C GLY A 59 -9.69 -3.01 7.89
N PHE A 60 -9.58 -4.30 7.53
CA PHE A 60 -10.52 -5.04 6.69
C PHE A 60 -10.79 -4.41 5.31
N ALA A 61 -9.82 -3.68 4.77
CA ALA A 61 -9.92 -3.06 3.45
C ALA A 61 -8.53 -2.93 2.80
N GLY A 62 -8.47 -3.23 1.51
CA GLY A 62 -7.27 -3.07 0.70
C GLY A 62 -7.40 -1.94 -0.33
N PHE A 63 -6.33 -1.16 -0.46
CA PHE A 63 -6.21 -0.07 -1.41
C PHE A 63 -4.91 -0.20 -2.22
N VAL A 64 -4.89 0.39 -3.41
CA VAL A 64 -3.69 0.47 -4.24
C VAL A 64 -3.33 1.94 -4.43
N THR A 65 -2.14 2.31 -3.97
CA THR A 65 -1.54 3.63 -4.25
C THR A 65 -0.71 3.56 -5.53
N ALA A 66 -0.60 4.68 -6.24
CA ALA A 66 0.23 4.85 -7.43
C ALA A 66 1.11 6.10 -7.26
N PHE A 67 2.38 6.00 -7.63
CA PHE A 67 3.33 7.10 -7.55
C PHE A 67 4.41 7.00 -8.61
N GLU A 68 5.01 8.13 -8.95
CA GLU A 68 6.09 8.24 -9.94
C GLU A 68 7.46 8.17 -9.25
N VAL A 69 8.40 7.44 -9.88
CA VAL A 69 9.83 7.38 -9.52
C VAL A 69 10.73 7.78 -10.69
#